data_AF-A0A6I3U3L8-F1
#
_entry.id   AF-A0A6I3U3L8-F1
#
_cell.length_a   1.000
_cell.length_b   1.000
_cell.length_c   1.000
_cell.angle_alpha   90.00
_cell.angle_beta   90.00
_cell.angle_gamma   90.00
#
_symmetry.space_group_name_H-M   'P 1'
#
loop_
_entity.id
_entity.type
_entity.pdbx_description
1 polymer ?
#
loop_
_entity_poly.entity_id
_entity_poly.type
_entity_poly.pdbx_seq_one_letter_code
_entity_poly.pdbx_strand_id
1 'polypeptide(L)'
;RIKEQTHTAHIATDVLWTGDAAYTEEPDKGKTFKDHDFHHFLSFHDVERRPKTEWFYFNGTPEKSKNLFDKFVQHDLSGYQPGKGQDYTLRQEQEEAVAKTLAYFQEHAGGKFLWNAKPRFGKTLSTYDLARRMEAVNVLIV
;
A
#
# COMPACT_ATOMS: atom_id res chain seq x y z
N ARG A 1 -23.21 13.16 4.72
CA ARG A 1 -22.60 11.82 4.48
C ARG A 1 -23.22 10.69 5.34
N ILE A 2 -22.91 10.53 6.65
CA ILE A 2 -23.45 9.39 7.46
C ILE A 2 -24.99 9.32 7.38
N LYS A 3 -25.66 10.43 7.68
CA LYS A 3 -27.13 10.53 7.62
C LYS A 3 -27.72 10.21 6.23
N GLU A 4 -27.02 10.54 5.14
CA GLU A 4 -27.50 10.26 3.77
C GLU A 4 -27.51 8.75 3.49
N GLN A 5 -26.48 8.04 3.96
CA GLN A 5 -26.33 6.60 3.76
C GLN A 5 -27.22 5.79 4.71
N THR A 6 -27.40 6.24 5.95
CA THR A 6 -28.13 5.48 6.99
C THR A 6 -29.62 5.73 6.98
N HIS A 7 -30.06 6.93 6.57
CA HIS A 7 -31.48 7.27 6.43
C HIS A 7 -32.17 6.39 5.39
N THR A 8 -31.52 6.14 4.25
CA THR A 8 -32.05 5.29 3.17
C THR A 8 -32.23 3.84 3.62
N ALA A 9 -31.38 3.35 4.53
CA ALA A 9 -31.43 1.99 5.06
C ALA A 9 -32.25 1.86 6.35
N HIS A 10 -32.82 2.96 6.87
CA HIS A 10 -33.56 3.02 8.14
C HIS A 10 -32.78 2.43 9.33
N ILE A 11 -31.47 2.68 9.38
CA ILE A 11 -30.58 2.19 10.43
C ILE A 11 -30.39 3.29 11.48
N ALA A 12 -30.67 2.99 12.74
CA ALA A 12 -30.31 3.87 13.85
C ALA A 12 -28.78 3.91 14.01
N THR A 13 -28.21 5.10 14.12
CA THR A 13 -26.74 5.26 14.14
C THR A 13 -26.28 6.20 15.23
N ASP A 14 -25.28 5.74 15.98
CA ASP A 14 -24.55 6.53 16.96
C ASP A 14 -23.14 6.82 16.44
N VAL A 15 -22.73 8.09 16.52
CA VAL A 15 -21.37 8.51 16.16
C VAL A 15 -20.48 8.35 17.39
N LEU A 16 -19.58 7.36 17.35
CA LEU A 16 -18.69 7.05 18.48
C LEU A 16 -17.53 8.05 18.62
N TRP A 17 -16.99 8.55 17.50
CA TRP A 17 -15.92 9.54 17.50
C TRP A 17 -15.85 10.26 16.14
N THR A 18 -15.19 11.43 16.13
CA THR A 18 -14.80 12.17 14.93
C THR A 18 -13.34 12.59 15.05
N GLY A 19 -12.68 12.82 13.91
CA GLY A 19 -11.29 13.27 13.86
C GLY A 19 -11.05 14.13 12.64
N ASP A 20 -10.10 15.06 12.74
CA ASP A 20 -9.73 15.93 11.63
C ASP A 20 -8.96 15.14 10.56
N ALA A 21 -9.30 15.35 9.30
CA ALA A 21 -8.65 14.68 8.17
C ALA A 21 -7.29 15.32 7.85
N ALA A 22 -6.40 15.41 8.85
CA ALA A 22 -5.06 15.97 8.74
C ALA A 22 -4.02 15.13 9.49
N TYR A 23 -2.81 15.05 8.95
CA TYR A 23 -1.69 14.38 9.62
C TYR A 23 -1.19 15.20 10.81
N THR A 24 -0.79 14.52 11.88
CA THR A 24 -0.35 15.15 13.13
C THR A 24 1.17 15.19 13.30
N GLU A 25 1.88 14.34 12.55
CA GLU A 25 3.32 14.16 12.64
C GLU A 25 4.04 14.53 11.33
N GLU A 26 5.33 14.84 11.44
CA GLU A 26 6.21 15.07 10.29
C GLU A 26 6.35 13.79 9.45
N PRO A 27 6.50 13.86 8.11
CA PRO A 27 6.81 15.05 7.29
C PRO A 27 5.58 15.82 6.76
N ASP A 28 4.37 15.32 6.99
CA ASP A 28 3.14 15.86 6.38
C ASP A 28 2.22 16.57 7.39
N LYS A 29 2.75 16.96 8.55
CA LYS A 29 2.01 17.62 9.62
C LYS A 29 1.14 18.77 9.11
N GLY A 30 -0.15 18.70 9.41
CA GLY A 30 -1.15 19.68 9.00
C GLY A 30 -1.63 19.55 7.55
N LYS A 31 -1.04 18.68 6.72
CA LYS A 31 -1.60 18.36 5.40
C LYS A 31 -2.84 17.50 5.56
N THR A 32 -3.82 17.74 4.70
CA THR A 32 -5.04 16.94 4.69
C THR A 32 -4.85 15.68 3.86
N PHE A 33 -5.57 14.62 4.24
CA PHE A 33 -5.66 13.38 3.48
C PHE A 33 -7.08 13.15 3.00
N LYS A 34 -7.23 12.23 2.05
CA LYS A 34 -8.54 11.85 1.51
C LYS A 34 -8.93 10.48 2.05
N ASP A 35 -10.23 10.20 2.06
CA ASP A 35 -10.78 8.93 2.54
C ASP A 35 -10.12 7.70 1.90
N HIS A 36 -9.76 7.77 0.61
CA HIS A 36 -9.10 6.66 -0.08
C HIS A 36 -7.72 6.30 0.52
N ASP A 37 -6.99 7.26 1.09
CA ASP A 37 -5.68 7.03 1.69
C ASP A 37 -5.86 6.21 2.98
N PHE A 38 -6.83 6.61 3.80
CA PHE A 38 -7.16 5.90 5.02
C PHE A 38 -7.76 4.51 4.74
N HIS A 39 -8.64 4.40 3.74
CA HIS A 39 -9.19 3.11 3.30
C HIS A 39 -8.10 2.12 2.86
N HIS A 40 -7.08 2.63 2.15
CA HIS A 40 -5.93 1.83 1.74
C HIS A 40 -5.14 1.37 2.98
N PHE A 41 -4.89 2.25 3.94
CA PHE A 41 -4.25 1.89 5.21
C PHE A 41 -5.00 0.79 5.98
N LEU A 42 -6.33 0.88 6.08
CA LEU A 42 -7.14 -0.15 6.75
C LEU A 42 -7.04 -1.53 6.08
N SER A 43 -6.83 -1.57 4.76
CA SER A 43 -6.69 -2.83 4.02
C SER A 43 -5.44 -3.63 4.41
N PHE A 44 -4.41 -2.96 4.96
CA PHE A 44 -3.20 -3.62 5.49
C PHE A 44 -3.31 -3.99 6.97
N HIS A 45 -4.45 -3.72 7.62
CA HIS A 45 -4.69 -4.04 9.02
C HIS A 45 -5.77 -5.12 9.20
N ASP A 46 -5.99 -5.92 8.14
CA ASP A 46 -6.95 -7.02 8.06
C ASP A 46 -8.38 -6.60 8.46
N VAL A 47 -8.75 -5.37 8.11
CA VAL A 47 -10.10 -4.86 8.32
C VAL A 47 -10.92 -5.21 7.10
N GLU A 48 -11.93 -6.06 7.29
CA GLU A 48 -12.84 -6.45 6.21
C GLU A 48 -13.58 -5.20 5.68
N ARG A 49 -13.57 -5.04 4.36
CA ARG A 49 -14.31 -3.99 3.66
C ARG A 49 -15.47 -4.58 2.89
N ARG A 50 -16.68 -4.04 3.09
CA ARG A 50 -17.84 -4.44 2.29
C ARG A 50 -17.64 -4.01 0.82
N PRO A 51 -17.68 -4.95 -0.16
CA PRO A 51 -17.38 -4.64 -1.55
C PRO A 51 -18.23 -3.50 -2.13
N LYS A 52 -17.61 -2.63 -2.94
CA LYS A 52 -18.24 -1.48 -3.60
C LYS A 52 -18.87 -0.45 -2.65
N THR A 53 -18.45 -0.41 -1.39
CA THR A 53 -18.93 0.57 -0.41
C THR A 53 -17.79 1.25 0.37
N GLU A 54 -18.15 2.19 1.22
CA GLU A 54 -17.26 2.87 2.19
C GLU A 54 -17.29 2.16 3.58
N TRP A 55 -17.98 1.03 3.72
CA TRP A 55 -18.17 0.35 5.00
C TRP A 55 -17.03 -0.62 5.33
N PHE A 56 -16.48 -0.49 6.54
CA PHE A 56 -15.49 -1.37 7.14
C PHE A 56 -16.06 -2.03 8.39
N TYR A 57 -15.74 -3.30 8.59
CA TYR A 57 -16.27 -4.09 9.71
C TYR A 57 -15.36 -3.95 10.95
N PHE A 58 -15.88 -3.28 11.97
CA PHE A 58 -15.26 -3.13 13.30
C PHE A 58 -16.11 -3.74 14.44
N ASN A 59 -17.07 -4.61 14.10
CA ASN A 59 -17.97 -5.19 15.09
C ASN A 59 -17.20 -5.93 16.18
N GLY A 60 -17.54 -5.64 17.45
CA GLY A 60 -16.89 -6.23 18.62
C GLY A 60 -15.59 -5.54 19.07
N THR A 61 -15.00 -4.66 18.25
CA THR A 61 -13.81 -3.86 18.62
C THR A 61 -13.88 -2.42 18.05
N PRO A 62 -14.93 -1.64 18.38
CA PRO A 62 -15.08 -0.28 17.86
C PRO A 62 -13.90 0.64 18.19
N GLU A 63 -13.24 0.44 19.33
CA GLU A 63 -12.03 1.16 19.74
C GLU A 63 -10.85 0.97 18.77
N LYS A 64 -10.78 -0.17 18.07
CA LYS A 64 -9.76 -0.43 17.04
C LYS A 64 -9.85 0.58 15.90
N SER A 65 -11.04 1.07 15.56
CA SER A 65 -11.23 2.06 14.50
C SER A 65 -10.52 3.38 14.82
N LYS A 66 -10.63 3.85 16.07
CA LYS A 66 -9.97 5.07 16.53
C LYS A 66 -8.46 4.87 16.63
N ASN A 67 -8.02 3.74 17.17
CA ASN A 67 -6.59 3.43 17.25
C ASN A 67 -5.92 3.40 15.87
N LEU A 68 -6.53 2.75 14.87
CA LEU A 68 -6.01 2.72 13.50
C LEU A 68 -6.01 4.10 12.86
N PHE A 69 -7.01 4.93 13.15
CA PHE A 69 -7.01 6.32 12.71
C PHE A 69 -5.85 7.11 13.31
N ASP A 70 -5.64 6.99 14.62
CA ASP A 70 -4.54 7.70 15.31
C ASP A 70 -3.17 7.27 14.77
N LYS A 71 -2.99 5.96 14.51
CA LYS A 71 -1.81 5.45 13.83
C LYS A 71 -1.62 6.04 12.43
N PHE A 72 -2.69 6.07 11.64
CA PHE A 72 -2.64 6.60 10.28
C PHE A 72 -2.21 8.07 10.24
N VAL A 73 -2.80 8.92 11.09
CA VAL A 73 -2.47 10.36 11.11
C VAL A 73 -1.06 10.65 11.66
N GLN A 74 -0.49 9.71 12.41
CA GLN A 74 0.88 9.77 12.94
C GLN A 74 1.93 9.12 12.02
N HIS A 75 1.52 8.64 10.84
CA HIS A 75 2.38 7.82 9.97
C HIS A 75 2.93 6.56 10.65
N ASP A 76 2.24 6.03 11.67
CA ASP A 76 2.62 4.80 12.33
C ASP A 76 2.23 3.58 11.46
N LEU A 77 3.24 2.94 10.90
CA LEU A 77 3.12 1.71 10.11
C LEU A 77 3.24 0.44 10.98
N SER A 78 3.23 0.56 12.31
CA SER A 78 3.29 -0.58 13.22
C SER A 78 2.02 -1.43 13.14
N GLY A 79 2.22 -2.75 13.06
CA GLY A 79 1.11 -3.70 12.92
C GLY A 79 0.53 -3.77 11.51
N TYR A 80 1.16 -3.08 10.54
CA TYR A 80 0.96 -3.34 9.13
C TYR A 80 1.18 -4.82 8.86
N GLN A 81 0.10 -5.51 8.56
CA GLN A 81 0.22 -6.83 7.98
C GLN A 81 0.63 -6.59 6.53
N PRO A 82 1.69 -7.24 6.02
CA PRO A 82 1.84 -7.36 4.58
C PRO A 82 0.57 -8.05 4.12
N GLY A 83 -0.41 -7.24 3.70
CA GLY A 83 -1.66 -7.75 3.19
C GLY A 83 -1.30 -8.72 2.08
N LYS A 84 -2.20 -9.64 1.81
CA LYS A 84 -2.27 -10.33 0.53
C LYS A 84 -2.58 -9.31 -0.60
N GLY A 85 -1.91 -8.16 -0.60
CA GLY A 85 -1.84 -7.24 -1.70
C GLY A 85 -1.24 -8.05 -2.83
N GLN A 86 -2.00 -8.11 -3.93
CA GLN A 86 -1.75 -8.93 -5.10
C GLN A 86 -0.27 -9.25 -5.25
N ASP A 87 0.08 -10.54 -5.11
CA ASP A 87 1.36 -11.02 -5.58
C ASP A 87 1.52 -10.47 -7.00
N TYR A 88 2.49 -9.59 -7.18
CA TYR A 88 2.72 -9.01 -8.49
C TYR A 88 3.30 -10.12 -9.35
N THR A 89 2.76 -10.29 -10.55
CA THR A 89 3.32 -11.21 -11.53
C THR A 89 3.97 -10.40 -12.63
N LEU A 90 5.23 -10.69 -12.93
CA LEU A 90 5.89 -10.10 -14.08
C LEU A 90 5.23 -10.58 -15.37
N ARG A 91 5.06 -9.67 -16.33
CA ARG A 91 4.76 -10.06 -17.72
C ARG A 91 5.94 -10.86 -18.26
N GLN A 92 5.69 -11.74 -19.22
CA GLN A 92 6.74 -12.57 -19.83
C GLN A 92 7.97 -11.75 -20.28
N GLU A 93 7.78 -10.62 -20.96
CA GLU A 93 8.88 -9.76 -21.41
C GLU A 93 9.72 -9.16 -20.24
N GLN A 94 9.09 -8.94 -19.09
CA GLN A 94 9.77 -8.43 -17.89
C GLN A 94 10.55 -9.55 -17.21
N GLU A 95 9.94 -10.73 -17.09
CA GLU A 95 10.56 -11.94 -16.54
C GLU A 95 11.82 -12.31 -17.32
N GLU A 96 11.73 -12.36 -18.65
CA GLU A 96 12.86 -12.65 -19.53
C GLU A 96 14.00 -11.63 -19.36
N ALA A 97 13.67 -10.33 -19.25
CA ALA A 97 14.65 -9.28 -19.02
C ALA A 97 15.34 -9.43 -17.65
N VAL A 98 14.57 -9.71 -16.59
CA VAL A 98 15.10 -9.92 -15.23
C VAL A 98 15.98 -11.16 -15.19
N ALA A 99 15.52 -12.30 -15.70
CA ALA A 99 16.27 -13.56 -15.72
C ALA A 99 17.58 -13.44 -16.49
N LYS A 100 17.56 -12.80 -17.67
CA LYS A 100 18.77 -12.55 -18.46
C LYS A 100 19.79 -11.68 -17.73
N THR A 101 19.30 -10.68 -17.01
CA THR A 101 20.16 -9.75 -16.26
C THR A 101 20.76 -10.42 -15.03
N LEU A 102 19.97 -11.22 -14.32
CA LEU A 102 20.42 -12.00 -13.17
C LEU A 102 21.55 -12.97 -13.56
N ALA A 103 21.36 -13.73 -14.64
CA ALA A 103 22.38 -14.65 -15.16
C ALA A 103 23.67 -13.91 -15.53
N TYR A 104 23.55 -12.75 -16.19
CA TYR A 104 24.71 -11.93 -16.54
C TYR A 104 25.53 -11.51 -15.31
N PHE A 105 24.86 -11.03 -14.25
CA PHE A 105 25.53 -10.59 -13.03
C PHE A 105 26.15 -11.74 -12.21
N GLN A 106 25.61 -12.96 -12.31
CA GLN A 106 26.21 -14.15 -11.69
C GLN A 106 27.56 -14.50 -12.33
N GLU A 107 27.70 -14.30 -13.64
CA GLU A 107 28.93 -14.57 -14.39
C GLU A 107 29.92 -13.39 -14.39
N HIS A 108 29.43 -12.16 -14.17
CA HIS A 108 30.22 -10.93 -14.32
C HIS A 108 30.17 -10.08 -13.05
N ALA A 109 31.08 -10.37 -12.12
CA ALA A 109 31.24 -9.57 -10.90
C ALA A 109 31.56 -8.10 -11.25
N GLY A 110 30.73 -7.16 -10.76
CA GLY A 110 30.86 -5.73 -11.06
C GLY A 110 30.51 -5.33 -12.50
N GLY A 111 29.82 -6.21 -13.24
CA GLY A 111 29.35 -5.94 -14.60
C GLY A 111 28.39 -4.74 -14.68
N LYS A 112 28.12 -4.27 -15.90
CA LYS A 112 27.11 -3.24 -16.17
C LYS A 112 26.14 -3.78 -17.20
N PHE A 113 24.83 -3.64 -16.94
CA PHE A 113 23.79 -4.13 -17.83
C PHE A 113 22.82 -2.99 -18.18
N LEU A 114 22.44 -2.88 -19.46
CA LEU A 114 21.54 -1.83 -19.95
C LEU A 114 20.26 -2.46 -20.52
N TRP A 115 19.11 -2.01 -20.04
CA TRP A 115 17.81 -2.36 -20.61
C TRP A 115 17.37 -1.35 -21.66
N ASN A 116 17.30 -1.77 -22.92
CA ASN A 116 16.65 -1.00 -23.96
C ASN A 116 15.13 -1.21 -23.93
N ALA A 117 14.47 -0.61 -22.94
CA ALA A 117 13.05 -0.83 -22.65
C ALA A 117 12.13 0.21 -23.32
N LYS A 118 11.08 -0.27 -23.99
CA LYS A 118 9.99 0.57 -24.55
C LYS A 118 9.23 1.36 -23.47
N PRO A 119 8.52 2.45 -23.82
CA PRO A 119 7.60 3.12 -22.89
C PRO A 119 6.59 2.14 -22.29
N ARG A 120 6.24 2.31 -21.00
CA ARG A 120 5.32 1.42 -20.24
C ARG A 120 5.78 -0.04 -20.12
N PHE A 121 7.07 -0.32 -20.28
CA PHE A 121 7.65 -1.63 -19.97
C PHE A 121 7.48 -2.03 -18.50
N GLY A 122 7.36 -1.07 -17.56
CA GLY A 122 7.28 -1.37 -16.13
C GLY A 122 8.65 -1.49 -15.47
N LYS A 123 9.58 -0.58 -15.82
CA LYS A 123 10.96 -0.55 -15.34
C LYS A 123 11.06 -0.67 -13.81
N THR A 124 10.26 0.11 -13.07
CA THR A 124 10.27 0.10 -11.61
C THR A 124 10.00 -1.29 -11.04
N LEU A 125 8.96 -1.97 -11.53
CA LEU A 125 8.59 -3.30 -11.05
C LEU A 125 9.66 -4.34 -11.41
N SER A 126 10.17 -4.32 -12.64
CA SER A 126 11.22 -5.23 -13.09
C SER A 126 12.55 -5.00 -12.35
N THR A 127 12.93 -3.76 -12.09
CA THR A 127 14.14 -3.43 -11.33
C THR A 127 14.02 -3.84 -9.88
N TYR A 128 12.84 -3.65 -9.26
CA TYR A 128 12.56 -4.13 -7.92
C TYR A 128 12.66 -5.65 -7.84
N ASP A 129 12.07 -6.37 -8.79
CA ASP A 129 12.13 -7.84 -8.82
C ASP A 129 13.56 -8.36 -9.02
N LEU A 130 14.34 -7.72 -9.89
CA LEU A 130 15.76 -8.03 -10.06
C LEU A 130 16.53 -7.85 -8.74
N ALA A 131 16.36 -6.72 -8.05
CA ALA A 131 17.04 -6.46 -6.79
C ALA A 131 16.68 -7.50 -5.72
N ARG A 132 15.41 -7.92 -5.66
CA ARG A 132 14.97 -8.99 -4.77
C ARG A 132 15.63 -10.34 -5.09
N ARG A 133 15.68 -10.74 -6.36
CA ARG A 133 16.31 -12.02 -6.77
C ARG A 133 17.83 -12.03 -6.62
N MET A 134 18.45 -10.85 -6.70
CA MET A 134 19.87 -10.68 -6.40
C MET A 134 20.16 -10.66 -4.89
N GLU A 135 19.13 -10.70 -4.03
CA GLU A 135 19.25 -10.54 -2.58
C GLU A 135 20.05 -9.27 -2.21
N ALA A 136 19.84 -8.20 -2.99
CA ALA A 136 20.61 -6.96 -2.83
C ALA A 136 20.27 -6.29 -1.49
N VAL A 137 21.29 -6.11 -0.65
CA VAL A 137 21.14 -5.46 0.67
C VAL A 137 21.08 -3.94 0.54
N ASN A 138 21.95 -3.37 -0.31
CA ASN A 138 22.04 -1.92 -0.53
C ASN A 138 21.78 -1.63 -2.01
N VAL A 139 20.75 -0.84 -2.29
CA VAL A 139 20.36 -0.45 -3.64
C VAL A 139 20.31 1.06 -3.73
N LEU A 140 21.10 1.62 -4.66
CA LEU A 140 21.05 3.04 -5.00
C LEU A 140 20.33 3.21 -6.33
N ILE A 141 19.25 3.98 -6.32
CA ILE A 141 18.48 4.35 -7.52
C ILE A 141 18.73 5.84 -7.78
N VAL A 142 19.15 6.17 -9.01
CA VAL A 142 19.45 7.54 -9.46
C VAL A 142 18.56 7.95 -10.62
#